data_AF-A0A165D8Z9-F1
#
_entry.id   AF-A0A165D8Z9-F1
#
_cell.length_a   1.000
_cell.length_b   1.000
_cell.length_c   1.000
_cell.angle_alpha   90.00
_cell.angle_beta   90.00
_cell.angle_gamma   90.00
#
_symmetry.space_group_name_H-M   'P 1'
#
loop_
_entity.id
_entity.type
_entity.pdbx_description
1 polymer ?
#
loop_
_entity_poly.entity_id
_entity_poly.type
_entity_poly.pdbx_seq_one_letter_code
_entity_poly.pdbx_strand_id
1 'polypeptide(L)'
;LPPARQSSAGALTGRGLLLIHGGQSPSDGSVFSDGWALDTTAPQWTWEARPVLAQLGARRDHSAVAVGDDGVLFLFGASLLSPA
;
A
#
# COMPACT_ATOMS: atom_id res chain seq x y z
N LEU A 1 4.18 9.59 9.25
CA LEU A 1 2.78 9.17 9.00
C LEU A 1 2.51 9.31 7.51
N PRO A 2 1.83 8.34 6.87
CA PRO A 2 1.46 8.46 5.46
C PRO A 2 0.53 9.65 5.23
N PRO A 3 0.63 10.36 4.09
CA PRO A 3 -0.39 11.31 3.66
C PRO A 3 -1.78 10.66 3.60
N ALA A 4 -2.82 11.47 3.81
CA ALA A 4 -4.21 11.03 3.66
C ALA A 4 -4.43 10.42 2.27
N ARG A 5 -5.05 9.24 2.23
CA ARG A 5 -5.27 8.48 1.01
C ARG A 5 -6.55 7.68 1.06
N GLN A 6 -7.18 7.50 -0.09
CA GLN A 6 -8.30 6.60 -0.32
C GLN A 6 -7.96 5.63 -1.45
N SER A 7 -8.69 4.52 -1.56
CA SER A 7 -8.47 3.51 -2.61
C SER A 7 -7.05 2.90 -2.64
N SER A 8 -6.34 2.89 -1.51
CA SER A 8 -5.05 2.21 -1.36
C SER A 8 -5.26 0.70 -1.18
N ALA A 9 -4.29 -0.10 -1.60
CA ALA A 9 -4.24 -1.51 -1.19
C ALA A 9 -3.56 -1.64 0.17
N GLY A 10 -3.96 -2.62 0.97
CA GLY A 10 -3.26 -2.95 2.19
C GLY A 10 -3.50 -4.39 2.64
N ALA A 11 -2.53 -4.93 3.37
CA ALA A 11 -2.59 -6.28 3.93
C ALA A 11 -1.84 -6.33 5.27
N LEU A 12 -2.38 -7.10 6.21
CA LEU A 12 -1.75 -7.41 7.49
C LEU A 12 -1.08 -8.78 7.39
N THR A 13 0.23 -8.83 7.55
CA THR A 13 0.99 -10.08 7.56
C THR A 13 0.77 -10.88 8.84
N GLY A 14 1.12 -12.17 8.84
CA GLY A 14 1.00 -13.04 10.01
C GLY A 14 1.81 -12.56 11.23
N ARG A 15 2.90 -11.80 10.99
CA ARG A 15 3.70 -11.17 12.06
C ARG A 15 3.23 -9.78 12.49
N GLY A 16 2.05 -9.34 12.06
CA GLY A 16 1.49 -8.07 12.50
C GLY A 16 2.09 -6.85 11.80
N LEU A 17 2.76 -7.01 10.66
CA LEU A 17 3.15 -5.88 9.83
C LEU A 17 2.01 -5.53 8.86
N LEU A 18 1.39 -4.37 9.03
CA LEU A 18 0.42 -3.80 8.10
C LEU A 18 1.17 -3.05 7.00
N LEU A 19 1.07 -3.49 5.76
CA LEU A 19 1.56 -2.75 4.59
C LEU A 19 0.40 -2.06 3.89
N ILE A 20 0.66 -0.83 3.41
CA ILE A 20 -0.22 -0.13 2.47
C ILE A 20 0.59 0.33 1.25
N HIS A 21 -0.05 0.38 0.08
CA HIS A 21 0.55 0.87 -1.16
C HIS A 21 -0.47 1.68 -1.97
N GLY A 22 0.04 2.74 -2.61
CA GLY A 22 -0.69 3.58 -3.54
C GLY A 22 -1.93 4.23 -2.92
N GLY A 23 -3.01 4.26 -3.69
CA GLY A 23 -4.20 5.07 -3.40
C GLY A 23 -4.09 6.47 -4.00
N GLN A 24 -5.05 7.32 -3.67
CA GLN A 24 -5.10 8.69 -4.16
C GLN A 24 -5.31 9.69 -3.03
N SER A 25 -4.78 10.89 -3.20
CA SER A 25 -5.06 12.03 -2.34
C SER A 25 -6.57 12.37 -2.38
N PRO A 26 -7.24 12.52 -1.22
CA PRO A 26 -8.62 12.99 -1.20
C PRO A 26 -8.77 14.48 -1.54
N SER A 27 -7.68 15.27 -1.49
CA SER A 27 -7.75 16.71 -1.76
C SER A 27 -7.66 17.06 -3.24
N ASP A 28 -6.79 16.40 -3.98
CA ASP A 28 -6.45 16.77 -5.37
C ASP A 28 -6.49 15.58 -6.35
N GLY A 29 -6.76 14.37 -5.86
CA GLY A 29 -6.84 13.17 -6.69
C GLY A 29 -5.49 12.63 -7.17
N SER A 30 -4.36 13.20 -6.74
CA SER A 30 -3.02 12.70 -7.09
C SER A 30 -2.86 11.24 -6.68
N VAL A 31 -2.40 10.40 -7.60
CA VAL A 31 -2.22 8.96 -7.35
C VAL A 31 -0.83 8.72 -6.80
N PHE A 32 -0.75 8.02 -5.68
CA PHE A 32 0.51 7.68 -5.03
C PHE A 32 1.10 6.39 -5.62
N SER A 33 2.42 6.34 -5.72
CA SER A 33 3.20 5.12 -5.94
C SER A 33 3.88 4.62 -4.67
N ASP A 34 3.81 5.38 -3.58
CA ASP A 34 4.53 5.05 -2.36
C ASP A 34 3.84 3.94 -1.57
N GLY A 35 4.57 3.41 -0.58
CA GLY A 35 4.02 2.50 0.38
C GLY A 35 4.60 2.70 1.77
N TRP A 36 3.85 2.25 2.75
CA TRP A 36 4.12 2.45 4.16
C TRP A 36 3.86 1.15 4.92
N ALA A 37 4.56 0.99 6.03
CA ALA A 37 4.38 -0.12 6.95
C ALA A 37 4.06 0.40 8.35
N LEU A 38 3.23 -0.35 9.07
CA LEU A 38 2.97 -0.18 10.49
C LEU A 38 3.17 -1.52 11.18
N ASP A 39 4.06 -1.55 12.17
CA ASP A 39 4.19 -2.71 13.06
C ASP A 39 3.11 -2.63 14.15
N THR A 40 2.13 -3.53 14.08
CA THR A 40 1.02 -3.59 15.05
C THR A 40 1.36 -4.38 16.31
N THR A 41 2.54 -5.02 16.36
CA THR A 41 3.05 -5.74 17.54
C THR A 41 3.88 -4.84 18.45
N ALA A 42 4.38 -3.73 17.93
CA ALA A 42 5.10 -2.73 18.68
C ALA A 42 4.20 -2.04 19.73
N PRO A 43 4.76 -1.65 20.90
CA PRO A 43 4.01 -0.94 21.94
C PRO A 43 3.53 0.45 21.50
N GLN A 44 4.10 1.00 20.43
CA GLN A 44 3.69 2.26 19.82
C GLN A 44 3.51 2.07 18.32
N TRP A 45 2.39 2.57 17.79
CA TRP A 45 2.06 2.45 16.38
C TRP A 45 2.75 3.55 15.57
N THR A 46 3.89 3.21 14.99
CA THR A 46 4.67 4.13 14.15
C THR A 46 4.65 3.68 12.69
N TRP A 47 4.29 4.61 11.82
CA TRP A 47 4.33 4.38 10.38
C TRP A 47 5.72 4.67 9.80
N GLU A 48 6.23 3.72 9.04
CA GLU A 48 7.51 3.80 8.33
C GLU A 48 7.28 3.82 6.83
N ALA A 49 8.01 4.68 6.11
CA ALA A 49 8.02 4.64 4.65
C ALA A 49 8.74 3.38 4.15
N ARG A 50 8.26 2.79 3.05
CA ARG A 50 8.88 1.65 2.37
C ARG A 50 9.20 2.04 0.92
N PRO A 51 10.36 2.69 0.66
CA PRO A 51 10.70 3.24 -0.65
C PRO A 51 10.71 2.22 -1.79
N VAL A 52 11.01 0.95 -1.49
CA VAL A 52 10.99 -0.14 -2.48
C VAL A 52 9.64 -0.31 -3.17
N LEU A 53 8.53 0.03 -2.48
CA LEU A 53 7.19 -0.11 -3.03
C LEU A 53 6.91 0.89 -4.17
N ALA A 54 7.66 2.00 -4.26
CA ALA A 54 7.56 2.95 -5.38
C ALA A 54 7.78 2.31 -6.75
N GLN A 55 8.50 1.18 -6.80
CA GLN A 55 8.76 0.42 -8.03
C GLN A 55 7.49 -0.24 -8.60
N LEU A 56 6.42 -0.37 -7.82
CA LEU A 56 5.13 -0.91 -8.29
C LEU A 56 4.32 0.11 -9.10
N GLY A 57 4.76 1.37 -9.15
CA GLY A 57 4.13 2.46 -9.90
C GLY A 57 2.89 3.05 -9.20
N ALA A 58 2.46 4.22 -9.66
CA ALA A 58 1.31 4.91 -9.11
C ALA A 58 0.01 4.17 -9.44
N ARG A 59 -0.78 3.82 -8.42
CA ARG A 59 -2.01 3.05 -8.60
C ARG A 59 -3.00 3.24 -7.46
N ARG A 60 -4.28 3.13 -7.79
CA ARG A 60 -5.42 3.11 -6.87
C ARG A 60 -6.36 1.96 -7.25
N ASP A 61 -7.33 1.66 -6.40
CA ASP A 61 -8.36 0.65 -6.64
C ASP A 61 -7.78 -0.74 -6.93
N HIS A 62 -6.63 -1.04 -6.31
CA HIS A 62 -5.95 -2.34 -6.40
C HIS A 62 -6.01 -3.04 -5.04
N SER A 63 -5.57 -4.31 -4.99
CA SER A 63 -5.71 -5.13 -3.78
C SER A 63 -4.36 -5.67 -3.32
N ALA A 64 -4.29 -6.04 -2.06
CA ALA A 64 -3.16 -6.73 -1.48
C ALA A 64 -3.67 -7.89 -0.61
N VAL A 65 -2.89 -8.96 -0.54
CA VAL A 65 -3.18 -10.11 0.33
C VAL A 65 -1.89 -10.56 1.01
N ALA A 66 -1.99 -10.94 2.28
CA ALA A 66 -0.87 -11.55 2.99
C ALA A 66 -0.59 -12.96 2.47
N VAL A 67 0.68 -13.33 2.37
CA VAL A 67 1.15 -14.64 1.91
C VAL A 67 2.17 -15.17 2.90
N GLY A 68 1.79 -16.20 3.64
CA GLY A 68 2.60 -16.71 4.75
C GLY A 68 2.75 -15.67 5.88
N ASP A 69 3.85 -15.77 6.62
CA ASP A 69 4.08 -14.95 7.81
C ASP A 69 4.49 -13.51 7.50
N ASP A 70 5.27 -13.30 6.42
CA ASP A 70 5.92 -12.02 6.12
C ASP A 70 5.62 -11.49 4.70
N GLY A 71 5.00 -12.30 3.85
CA GLY A 71 4.79 -11.95 2.45
C GLY A 71 3.54 -11.10 2.25
N VAL A 72 3.59 -10.20 1.26
CA VAL A 72 2.42 -9.51 0.72
C VAL A 72 2.45 -9.61 -0.80
N LEU A 73 1.35 -10.07 -1.38
CA LEU A 73 1.11 -10.05 -2.82
C LEU A 73 0.22 -8.87 -3.17
N PHE A 74 0.68 -7.99 -4.04
CA PHE A 74 -0.13 -6.94 -4.64
C PHE A 74 -0.77 -7.44 -5.94
N LEU A 75 -2.09 -7.29 -6.02
CA LEU A 75 -2.92 -7.73 -7.14
C LEU A 75 -3.29 -6.51 -7.95
N PHE A 76 -2.91 -6.50 -9.23
CA PHE A 76 -3.21 -5.43 -10.15
C PHE A 76 -4.28 -5.87 -11.13
N GLY A 77 -5.34 -5.06 -11.25
CA GLY A 77 -6.30 -5.22 -12.34
C GLY A 77 -5.74 -4.70 -13.66
N ALA A 78 -6.26 -5.21 -14.77
CA ALA A 78 -6.13 -4.56 -16.07
C ALA A 78 -7.22 -3.48 -16.15
N SER A 79 -6.88 -2.21 -15.87
CA SER A 79 -7.76 -1.12 -16.29
C SER A 79 -7.75 -1.08 -17.82
N LEU A 80 -8.92 -1.15 -18.46
CA LEU A 80 -9.10 -0.98 -19.91
C LEU A 80 -8.65 0.41 -20.42
N LEU A 81 -8.13 1.30 -19.56
CA LEU A 81 -7.84 2.69 -19.86
C LEU A 81 -6.53 3.23 -19.23
N SER A 82 -5.40 2.54 -19.35
CA SER A 82 -4.08 3.22 -19.27
C SER A 82 -2.99 2.49 -20.08
N PRO A 83 -2.03 3.23 -20.69
CA PRO A 83 -1.06 2.68 -21.63
C PRO A 83 -0.02 1.81 -20.92
N ALA A 84 0.55 0.89 -21.70
CA ALA A 84 1.72 0.09 -21.34
C ALA A 84 2.95 0.97 -21.04
#